data_AF-A0A8S3FL61-F1
#
_entry.id   AF-A0A8S3FL61-F1
#
_cell.length_a   1.000
_cell.length_b   1.000
_cell.length_c   1.000
_cell.angle_alpha   90.00
_cell.angle_beta   90.00
_cell.angle_gamma   90.00
#
_symmetry.space_group_name_H-M   'P 1'
#
loop_
_entity.id
_entity.type
_entity.pdbx_description
1 polymer ?
#
loop_
_entity_poly.entity_id
_entity_poly.type
_entity_poly.pdbx_seq_one_letter_code
_entity_poly.pdbx_strand_id
1 'polypeptide(L)'
;MTSSNFIQTCENIHSYTEPKYAELFRLIGRQPDGVHSLVHLRADILKFLPEIESPAYVERMSESLRDLLATWFTTGLLQVERVTWQSPCEIVQRVSEYEAVHRIRNWADLKRRLGPYRRCFAYTHHMMPNDPLVILHVGLVDNISNSIQT
;
A
#
# COMPACT_ATOMS: atom_id res chain seq x y z
N MET A 1 20.63 -41.56 6.35
CA MET A 1 19.69 -40.61 6.97
C MET A 1 18.46 -40.59 6.10
N THR A 2 17.33 -41.11 6.60
CA THR A 2 16.07 -41.20 5.84
C THR A 2 15.55 -39.79 5.56
N SER A 3 15.07 -39.54 4.34
CA SER A 3 14.61 -38.22 3.88
C SER A 3 13.56 -37.58 4.81
N SER A 4 12.81 -38.40 5.55
CA SER A 4 11.82 -37.97 6.54
C SER A 4 12.44 -37.23 7.75
N ASN A 5 13.60 -37.68 8.27
CA ASN A 5 14.25 -37.01 9.42
C ASN A 5 14.84 -35.64 9.03
N PHE A 6 15.27 -35.48 7.78
CA PHE A 6 15.78 -34.22 7.28
C PHE A 6 14.66 -33.16 7.18
N ILE A 7 13.52 -33.53 6.59
CA ILE A 7 12.36 -32.63 6.46
C ILE A 7 11.87 -32.16 7.83
N GLN A 8 11.72 -33.08 8.80
CA GLN A 8 11.29 -32.72 10.15
C GLN A 8 12.24 -31.73 10.84
N THR A 9 13.56 -31.89 10.61
CA THR A 9 14.56 -30.98 11.17
C THR A 9 14.43 -29.58 10.55
N CYS A 10 14.22 -29.49 9.24
CA CYS A 10 13.98 -28.21 8.56
C CYS A 10 12.70 -27.51 9.05
N GLU A 11 11.60 -28.25 9.22
CA GLU A 11 10.34 -27.72 9.77
C GLU A 11 10.53 -27.19 11.19
N ASN A 12 11.23 -27.93 12.05
CA ASN A 12 11.52 -27.51 13.41
C ASN A 12 12.34 -26.22 13.43
N ILE A 13 13.43 -26.15 12.65
CA ILE A 13 14.25 -24.93 12.57
C ILE A 13 13.41 -23.75 12.10
N HIS A 14 12.62 -23.94 11.04
CA HIS A 14 11.73 -22.89 10.54
C HIS A 14 10.81 -22.36 11.65
N SER A 15 10.12 -23.25 12.36
CA SER A 15 9.22 -22.89 13.46
C SER A 15 9.91 -22.16 14.61
N TYR A 16 11.14 -22.53 14.97
CA TYR A 16 11.89 -21.88 16.06
C TYR A 16 12.53 -20.56 15.65
N THR A 17 12.85 -20.38 14.38
CA THR A 17 13.41 -19.12 13.85
C THR A 17 12.34 -18.08 13.55
N GLU A 18 11.07 -18.49 13.46
CA GLU A 18 9.98 -17.56 13.23
C GLU A 18 9.79 -16.63 14.44
N PRO A 19 9.86 -15.29 14.25
CA PRO A 19 9.66 -14.36 15.35
C PRO A 19 8.20 -14.34 15.81
N LYS A 20 7.99 -14.25 17.13
CA LYS A 20 6.64 -14.24 17.73
C LYS A 20 5.73 -13.11 17.22
N TYR A 21 6.30 -11.97 16.83
CA TYR A 21 5.52 -10.86 16.27
C TYR A 21 4.92 -11.18 14.90
N ALA A 22 5.47 -12.15 14.15
CA ALA A 22 4.89 -12.56 12.86
C ALA A 22 3.50 -13.18 13.07
N GLU A 23 3.33 -14.05 14.08
CA GLU A 23 2.02 -14.59 14.43
C GLU A 23 1.07 -13.50 14.94
N LEU A 24 1.57 -12.56 15.74
CA LEU A 24 0.79 -11.40 16.19
C LEU A 24 0.24 -10.61 14.99
N PHE A 25 1.07 -10.32 13.98
CA PHE A 25 0.63 -9.61 12.79
C PHE A 25 -0.43 -10.39 12.00
N ARG A 26 -0.30 -11.72 11.88
CA ARG A 26 -1.34 -12.55 11.26
C ARG A 26 -2.65 -12.49 12.03
N LEU A 27 -2.61 -12.51 13.36
CA LEU A 27 -3.80 -12.42 14.22
C LEU A 27 -4.47 -11.05 14.09
N ILE A 28 -3.70 -9.97 14.04
CA ILE A 28 -4.21 -8.61 13.79
C ILE A 28 -4.86 -8.55 12.41
N GLY A 29 -4.21 -9.09 11.37
CA GLY A 29 -4.74 -9.07 10.00
C GLY A 29 -6.07 -9.79 9.81
N ARG A 30 -6.44 -10.71 10.71
CA ARG A 30 -7.74 -11.39 10.72
C ARG A 30 -8.87 -10.55 11.33
N GLN A 31 -8.55 -9.48 12.04
CA GLN A 31 -9.55 -8.60 12.63
C GLN A 31 -10.15 -7.66 11.57
N PRO A 32 -11.38 -7.15 11.79
CA PRO A 32 -11.92 -6.06 10.99
C PRO A 32 -10.95 -4.87 10.99
N ASP A 33 -10.67 -4.31 9.81
CA ASP A 33 -9.69 -3.23 9.62
C ASP A 33 -8.23 -3.56 10.04
N GLY A 34 -7.93 -4.85 10.26
CA GLY A 34 -6.62 -5.30 10.72
C GLY A 34 -5.50 -5.03 9.72
N VAL A 35 -5.77 -5.23 8.43
CA VAL A 35 -4.79 -4.98 7.36
C VAL A 35 -4.45 -3.48 7.28
N HIS A 36 -5.46 -2.61 7.32
CA HIS A 36 -5.28 -1.16 7.34
C HIS A 36 -4.46 -0.73 8.57
N SER A 37 -4.78 -1.27 9.75
CA SER A 37 -4.01 -1.03 10.98
C SER A 37 -2.54 -1.45 10.87
N LEU A 38 -2.24 -2.57 10.21
CA LEU A 38 -0.87 -3.05 9.99
C LEU A 38 -0.09 -2.18 8.99
N VAL A 39 -0.77 -1.65 7.97
CA VAL A 39 -0.18 -0.67 7.04
C VAL A 39 0.22 0.60 7.80
N HIS A 40 -0.67 1.14 8.64
CA HIS A 40 -0.36 2.31 9.48
C HIS A 40 0.74 2.04 10.49
N LEU A 41 0.71 0.88 11.17
CA LEU A 41 1.77 0.47 12.08
C LEU A 41 3.12 0.48 11.39
N ARG A 42 3.21 -0.05 10.15
CA ARG A 42 4.46 -0.01 9.39
C ARG A 42 4.86 1.41 9.02
N ALA A 43 3.91 2.25 8.63
CA ALA A 43 4.17 3.66 8.32
C ALA A 43 4.74 4.41 9.53
N ASP A 44 4.19 4.19 10.72
CA ASP A 44 4.67 4.75 11.98
C ASP A 44 6.07 4.23 12.32
N ILE A 45 6.29 2.91 12.21
CA ILE A 45 7.62 2.33 12.44
C ILE A 45 8.65 2.99 11.53
N LEU A 46 8.37 3.13 10.23
CA LEU A 46 9.29 3.77 9.28
C LEU A 46 9.54 5.25 9.60
N LYS A 47 8.52 5.95 10.12
CA LYS A 47 8.62 7.36 10.50
C LYS A 47 9.54 7.55 11.72
N PHE A 48 9.40 6.70 12.73
CA PHE A 48 10.16 6.81 13.99
C PHE A 48 11.49 6.04 13.98
N LEU A 49 11.71 5.14 13.01
CA LEU A 49 12.94 4.35 12.89
C LEU A 49 14.24 5.19 13.00
N PRO A 50 14.34 6.38 12.38
CA PRO A 50 15.54 7.22 12.47
C PRO A 50 15.82 7.77 13.89
N GLU A 51 14.81 7.78 14.77
CA GLU A 51 14.90 8.33 16.13
C GLU A 51 15.29 7.27 17.18
N ILE A 52 15.33 5.99 16.80
CA ILE A 52 15.57 4.87 17.72
C ILE A 52 17.07 4.58 17.83
N GLU A 53 17.60 4.63 19.06
CA GLU A 53 18.95 4.16 19.35
C GLU A 53 18.99 2.61 19.23
N SER A 54 19.85 2.08 18.35
CA SER A 54 19.99 0.65 18.03
C SER A 54 18.72 0.00 17.40
N PRO A 55 18.36 0.37 16.16
CA PRO A 55 17.10 -0.02 15.54
C PRO A 55 17.04 -1.47 15.02
N ALA A 56 18.12 -2.25 15.12
CA ALA A 56 18.25 -3.56 14.45
C ALA A 56 17.08 -4.53 14.67
N TYR A 57 16.51 -4.57 15.88
CA TYR A 57 15.33 -5.42 16.15
C TYR A 57 14.06 -4.87 15.49
N VAL A 58 13.88 -3.55 15.52
CA VAL A 58 12.74 -2.85 14.93
C VAL A 58 12.80 -2.89 13.41
N GLU A 59 14.00 -2.82 12.83
CA GLU A 59 14.26 -3.03 11.40
C GLU A 59 13.79 -4.42 10.97
N ARG A 60 14.23 -5.48 11.66
CA ARG A 60 13.80 -6.85 11.34
C ARG A 60 12.29 -7.05 11.49
N MET A 61 11.68 -6.41 12.49
CA MET A 61 10.22 -6.42 12.63
C MET A 61 9.53 -5.71 11.45
N SER A 62 10.05 -4.57 11.00
CA SER A 62 9.56 -3.83 9.84
C SER A 62 9.72 -4.63 8.53
N GLU A 63 10.81 -5.38 8.38
CA GLU A 63 11.02 -6.31 7.27
C GLU A 63 10.02 -7.47 7.28
N SER A 64 9.79 -8.10 8.43
CA SER A 64 8.78 -9.14 8.56
C SER A 64 7.37 -8.63 8.22
N LEU A 65 7.06 -7.40 8.64
CA LEU A 65 5.78 -6.76 8.31
C LEU A 65 5.70 -6.40 6.81
N ARG A 66 6.80 -5.95 6.19
CA ARG A 66 6.89 -5.75 4.73
C ARG A 66 6.57 -7.04 3.99
N ASP A 67 7.16 -8.16 4.38
CA ASP A 67 6.99 -9.44 3.67
C ASP A 67 5.57 -9.98 3.80
N LEU A 68 4.96 -9.82 4.97
CA LEU A 68 3.55 -10.13 5.18
C LEU A 68 2.63 -9.27 4.30
N LEU A 69 2.84 -7.95 4.30
CA LEU A 69 2.05 -7.03 3.48
C LEU A 69 2.29 -7.29 1.98
N ALA A 70 3.51 -7.59 1.54
CA ALA A 70 3.78 -7.93 0.14
C ALA A 70 2.98 -9.15 -0.34
N THR A 71 2.76 -10.12 0.56
CA THR A 71 1.93 -11.31 0.27
C THR A 71 0.45 -10.93 0.11
N TRP A 72 -0.05 -9.96 0.89
CA TRP A 72 -1.45 -9.51 0.83
C TRP A 72 -1.73 -8.48 -0.27
N PHE A 73 -0.76 -7.63 -0.61
CA PHE A 73 -0.89 -6.59 -1.64
C PHE A 73 -0.27 -7.04 -2.98
N THR A 74 -0.55 -8.28 -3.37
CA THR A 74 -0.15 -8.80 -4.69
C THR A 74 -1.08 -8.24 -5.78
N THR A 75 -0.57 -8.04 -6.99
CA THR A 75 -1.31 -7.45 -8.13
C THR A 75 -2.65 -8.12 -8.42
N GLY A 76 -2.79 -9.43 -8.20
CA GLY A 76 -4.05 -10.16 -8.38
C GLY A 76 -5.14 -9.86 -7.36
N LEU A 77 -4.81 -9.20 -6.25
CA LEU A 77 -5.75 -8.78 -5.20
C LEU A 77 -6.10 -7.29 -5.27
N LEU A 78 -5.42 -6.55 -6.15
CA LEU A 78 -5.69 -5.14 -6.39
C LEU A 78 -6.72 -4.97 -7.51
N GLN A 79 -7.63 -4.05 -7.31
CA GLN A 79 -8.63 -3.65 -8.29
C GLN A 79 -8.25 -2.30 -8.86
N VAL A 80 -8.37 -2.16 -10.18
CA VAL A 80 -8.15 -0.88 -10.86
C VAL A 80 -9.50 -0.25 -11.16
N GLU A 81 -9.72 0.94 -10.64
CA GLU A 81 -10.92 1.71 -10.90
C GLU A 81 -10.58 3.03 -11.60
N ARG A 82 -11.44 3.42 -12.55
CA ARG A 82 -11.36 4.73 -13.16
C ARG A 82 -12.06 5.75 -12.29
N VAL A 83 -11.33 6.74 -11.80
CA VAL A 83 -11.88 7.86 -11.05
C VAL A 83 -12.33 8.95 -12.01
N THR A 84 -13.59 9.37 -11.90
CA THR A 84 -14.17 10.48 -12.66
C THR A 84 -14.81 11.49 -11.72
N TRP A 85 -15.29 12.62 -12.25
CA TRP A 85 -16.03 13.59 -11.44
C TRP A 85 -17.37 13.05 -10.90
N GLN A 86 -17.85 11.92 -11.41
CA GLN A 86 -19.05 11.24 -10.93
C GLN A 86 -18.74 10.16 -9.87
N SER A 87 -17.47 9.86 -9.61
CA SER A 87 -17.08 8.92 -8.56
C SER A 87 -17.51 9.44 -7.17
N PRO A 88 -17.66 8.56 -6.17
CA PRO A 88 -18.00 8.96 -4.82
C PRO A 88 -17.07 10.07 -4.30
N CYS A 89 -17.66 11.06 -3.61
CA CYS A 89 -16.93 12.22 -3.10
C CYS A 89 -15.75 11.81 -2.21
N GLU A 90 -15.91 10.75 -1.42
CA GLU A 90 -14.87 10.19 -0.56
C GLU A 90 -13.60 9.81 -1.34
N ILE A 91 -13.74 9.04 -2.44
CA ILE A 91 -12.60 8.66 -3.29
C ILE A 91 -11.97 9.89 -3.94
N VAL A 92 -12.79 10.82 -4.43
CA VAL A 92 -12.30 12.06 -5.07
C VAL A 92 -11.53 12.93 -4.07
N GLN A 93 -11.99 13.00 -2.82
CA GLN A 93 -11.29 13.69 -1.73
C GLN A 93 -9.96 13.02 -1.42
N ARG A 94 -9.92 11.68 -1.28
CA ARG A 94 -8.67 10.93 -1.07
C ARG A 94 -7.67 11.13 -2.20
N VAL A 95 -8.13 11.16 -3.46
CA VAL A 95 -7.29 11.51 -4.60
C VAL A 95 -6.68 12.91 -4.45
N SER A 96 -7.43 13.87 -3.91
CA SER A 96 -6.91 15.21 -3.64
C SER A 96 -5.91 15.27 -2.48
N GLU A 97 -6.13 14.47 -1.43
CA GLU A 97 -5.28 14.43 -0.24
C GLU A 97 -3.96 13.72 -0.50
N TYR A 98 -3.97 12.66 -1.31
CA TYR A 98 -2.82 11.80 -1.57
C TYR A 98 -1.99 12.24 -2.79
N GLU A 99 -2.34 13.36 -3.42
CA GLU A 99 -1.58 13.94 -4.52
C GLU A 99 -0.22 14.46 -4.03
N ALA A 100 0.80 13.61 -4.16
CA ALA A 100 2.16 13.88 -3.71
C ALA A 100 3.05 14.60 -4.74
N VAL A 101 2.66 14.66 -6.02
CA VAL A 101 3.50 15.22 -7.09
C VAL A 101 3.15 16.68 -7.36
N HIS A 102 1.86 16.96 -7.58
CA HIS A 102 1.39 18.31 -7.91
C HIS A 102 0.15 18.68 -7.12
N ARG A 103 0.35 19.31 -5.96
CA ARG A 103 -0.73 19.73 -5.06
C ARG A 103 -1.92 20.33 -5.82
N ILE A 104 -3.09 19.73 -5.60
CA ILE A 104 -4.35 20.24 -6.14
C ILE A 104 -4.71 21.54 -5.43
N ARG A 105 -4.94 22.60 -6.21
CA ARG A 105 -5.12 23.95 -5.66
C ARG A 105 -6.54 24.19 -5.14
N ASN A 106 -7.53 23.63 -5.82
CA ASN A 106 -8.94 23.78 -5.52
C ASN A 106 -9.79 22.71 -6.25
N TRP A 107 -11.09 22.66 -5.94
CA TRP A 107 -12.03 21.72 -6.56
C TRP A 107 -12.16 21.88 -8.08
N ALA A 108 -11.98 23.09 -8.63
CA ALA A 108 -12.03 23.30 -10.07
C ALA A 108 -10.81 22.70 -10.79
N ASP A 109 -9.63 22.74 -10.16
CA ASP A 109 -8.41 22.06 -10.63
C ASP A 109 -8.61 20.54 -10.62
N LEU A 110 -9.13 19.98 -9.53
CA LEU A 110 -9.45 18.55 -9.44
C LEU A 110 -10.44 18.11 -10.53
N LYS A 111 -11.52 18.89 -10.73
CA LYS A 111 -12.49 18.62 -11.80
C LYS A 111 -11.85 18.61 -13.18
N ARG A 112 -10.86 19.48 -13.43
CA ARG A 112 -10.10 19.49 -14.69
C ARG A 112 -9.25 18.22 -14.85
N ARG A 113 -8.59 17.77 -13.78
CA ARG A 113 -7.78 16.53 -13.76
C ARG A 113 -8.61 15.25 -13.91
N LEU A 114 -9.90 15.29 -13.56
CA LEU A 114 -10.85 14.19 -13.75
C LEU A 114 -11.73 14.37 -15.02
N GLY A 115 -11.46 15.40 -15.80
CA GLY A 115 -12.28 15.85 -16.92
C GLY A 115 -11.85 15.31 -18.29
N PRO A 116 -12.29 15.97 -19.38
CA PRO A 116 -11.88 15.66 -20.74
C PRO A 116 -10.35 15.67 -20.91
N TYR A 117 -9.82 14.82 -21.79
CA TYR A 117 -8.38 14.68 -22.05
C TYR A 117 -7.51 14.34 -20.83
N ARG A 118 -8.13 13.94 -19.72
CA ARG A 118 -7.47 13.41 -18.53
C ARG A 118 -8.12 12.10 -18.12
N ARG A 119 -7.32 11.17 -17.60
CA ARG A 119 -7.80 9.94 -16.97
C ARG A 119 -7.13 9.82 -15.61
N CYS A 120 -7.88 9.38 -14.62
CA CYS A 120 -7.37 9.06 -13.30
C CYS A 120 -7.72 7.61 -13.02
N PHE A 121 -6.75 6.83 -12.59
CA PHE A 121 -6.93 5.45 -12.16
C PHE A 121 -6.47 5.32 -10.72
N ALA A 122 -7.22 4.56 -9.93
CA ALA A 122 -6.87 4.22 -8.56
C ALA A 122 -6.75 2.70 -8.44
N TYR A 123 -5.67 2.23 -7.83
CA TYR A 123 -5.59 0.86 -7.34
C TYR A 123 -6.17 0.82 -5.93
N THR A 124 -7.19 0.00 -5.72
CA THR A 124 -7.82 -0.28 -4.42
C THR A 124 -7.60 -1.74 -4.06
N HIS A 125 -7.72 -2.05 -2.77
CA HIS A 125 -7.69 -3.42 -2.27
C HIS A 125 -9.03 -3.73 -1.62
N HIS A 126 -9.55 -4.95 -1.75
CA HIS A 126 -10.89 -5.29 -1.25
C HIS A 126 -11.04 -5.13 0.28
N MET A 127 -9.95 -5.27 1.04
CA MET A 127 -9.93 -5.00 2.49
C MET A 127 -9.79 -3.51 2.84
N MET A 128 -9.52 -2.66 1.85
CA MET A 128 -9.37 -1.20 1.97
C MET A 128 -10.04 -0.50 0.78
N PRO A 129 -11.37 -0.66 0.59
CA PRO A 129 -12.04 -0.21 -0.64
C PRO A 129 -12.06 1.31 -0.79
N ASN A 130 -12.05 2.03 0.33
CA ASN A 130 -12.14 3.50 0.34
C ASN A 130 -10.77 4.21 0.34
N ASP A 131 -9.67 3.45 0.44
CA ASP A 131 -8.32 3.99 0.46
C ASP A 131 -7.59 3.65 -0.85
N PRO A 132 -7.49 4.61 -1.80
CA PRO A 132 -6.73 4.38 -3.02
C PRO A 132 -5.24 4.29 -2.70
N LEU A 133 -4.65 3.13 -2.98
CA LEU A 133 -3.25 2.83 -2.66
C LEU A 133 -2.27 3.47 -3.64
N VAL A 134 -2.63 3.46 -4.93
CA VAL A 134 -1.84 4.05 -6.01
C VAL A 134 -2.77 4.85 -6.90
N ILE A 135 -2.45 6.12 -7.09
CA ILE A 135 -3.20 7.04 -7.95
C ILE A 135 -2.35 7.35 -9.18
N LEU A 136 -2.93 7.15 -10.36
CA LEU A 136 -2.30 7.42 -11.64
C LEU A 136 -3.08 8.48 -12.41
N HIS A 137 -2.47 9.64 -12.62
CA HIS A 137 -2.98 10.67 -13.51
C HIS A 137 -2.37 10.52 -14.92
N VAL A 138 -3.23 10.49 -15.94
CA VAL A 138 -2.85 10.33 -17.35
C VAL A 138 -3.38 11.49 -18.17
N GLY A 139 -2.49 12.15 -18.92
CA GLY A 139 -2.84 13.13 -19.96
C GLY A 139 -3.03 12.45 -21.29
N LEU A 140 -4.16 12.68 -21.95
CA LEU A 140 -4.39 12.26 -23.33
C LEU A 140 -3.92 13.39 -24.24
N VAL A 141 -2.82 13.16 -24.93
CA VAL A 141 -2.12 14.12 -25.79
C VAL A 141 -1.67 13.43 -27.08
N ASP A 142 -1.58 14.18 -28.16
CA ASP A 142 -1.18 13.62 -29.47
C ASP A 142 0.33 13.40 -29.58
N ASN A 143 1.13 14.10 -28.75
CA ASN A 143 2.59 14.02 -28.72
C ASN A 143 3.09 13.90 -27.28
N ILE A 144 4.27 13.31 -27.08
CA ILE A 144 4.90 13.21 -25.76
C ILE A 144 5.16 14.61 -25.20
N SER A 145 4.56 14.92 -24.06
CA SER A 145 4.70 16.22 -23.39
C SER A 145 6.12 16.43 -22.87
N ASN A 146 6.66 17.64 -23.06
CA ASN A 146 7.96 18.06 -22.54
C ASN A 146 7.87 18.95 -21.29
N SER A 147 6.65 19.32 -20.87
CA SER A 147 6.38 20.13 -19.70
C SER A 147 5.07 19.70 -19.04
N ILE A 148 5.02 19.81 -17.71
CA ILE A 148 3.84 19.53 -16.88
C ILE A 148 2.81 20.67 -16.96
N GLN A 149 3.25 21.88 -17.29
CA GLN A 149 2.40 23.08 -17.31
C GLN A 149 1.64 23.28 -18.63
N THR A 150 2.08 22.60 -19.69
CA THR A 150 1.53 22.70 -21.06
C THR A 150 0.36 21.76 -21.31
#